data_AF-A0A7J7J5S0-F1
#
_entry.id   AF-A0A7J7J5S0-F1
#
_cell.length_a   1.000
_cell.length_b   1.000
_cell.length_c   1.000
_cell.angle_alpha   90.00
_cell.angle_beta   90.00
_cell.angle_gamma   90.00
#
_symmetry.space_group_name_H-M   'P 1'
#
loop_
_entity.id
_entity.type
_entity.pdbx_description
1 polymer ?
#
loop_
_entity_poly.entity_id
_entity_poly.type
_entity_poly.pdbx_seq_one_letter_code
_entity_poly.pdbx_strand_id
1 'polypeptide(L)'
;MDSNQKRKSKLKPLHLWSVDDVLHWLRKHIGEGYYIAYGNTFKEHAITGRTLKRLNESGLIRMGMKNRQHRVDLLAKISVLKIKSDVVELQSVVPTSSSTST
;
A
#
# COMPACT_ATOMS: atom_id res chain seq x y z
N MET A 1 29.75 19.27 13.36
CA MET A 1 29.08 18.48 14.42
C MET A 1 27.57 18.69 14.32
N ASP A 2 26.92 18.45 13.18
CA ASP A 2 26.68 17.19 12.47
C ASP A 2 25.23 16.72 12.69
N SER A 3 24.54 16.63 11.55
CA SER A 3 23.50 15.63 11.27
C SER A 3 22.08 15.87 11.77
N ASN A 4 21.33 16.72 11.06
CA ASN A 4 19.87 16.58 10.94
C ASN A 4 19.47 16.23 9.50
N GLN A 5 20.13 15.21 8.94
CA GLN A 5 19.66 14.54 7.73
C GLN A 5 18.45 13.70 8.13
N LYS A 6 17.28 14.35 8.18
CA LYS A 6 15.96 13.71 8.26
C LYS A 6 15.91 12.66 7.14
N ARG A 7 16.20 11.40 7.49
CA ARG A 7 16.25 10.28 6.54
C ARG A 7 14.96 10.35 5.74
N LYS A 8 15.05 10.58 4.43
CA LYS A 8 13.93 10.31 3.52
C LYS A 8 13.61 8.84 3.74
N SER A 9 12.65 8.54 4.60
CA SER A 9 12.23 7.18 4.89
C SER A 9 11.77 6.62 3.56
N LYS A 10 12.61 5.82 2.90
CA LYS A 10 12.25 5.15 1.66
C LYS A 10 10.96 4.40 1.97
N LEU A 11 9.85 4.84 1.37
CA LEU A 11 8.57 4.18 1.56
C LEU A 11 8.77 2.73 1.12
N LYS A 12 8.49 1.79 2.03
CA LYS A 12 8.63 0.37 1.76
C LYS A 12 7.76 0.03 0.52
N PRO A 13 8.34 -0.54 -0.55
CA PRO A 13 7.56 -0.96 -1.72
C PRO A 13 6.42 -1.90 -1.35
N LEU A 14 5.29 -1.78 -2.04
CA LEU A 14 4.08 -2.53 -1.72
C LEU A 14 4.30 -4.04 -1.77
N HIS A 15 5.14 -4.54 -2.68
CA HIS A 15 5.42 -5.98 -2.79
C HIS A 15 6.11 -6.57 -1.55
N LEU A 16 6.71 -5.73 -0.68
CA LEU A 16 7.33 -6.15 0.58
C LEU A 16 6.41 -6.06 1.79
N TRP A 17 5.18 -5.55 1.64
CA TRP A 17 4.29 -5.34 2.78
C TRP A 17 3.79 -6.66 3.36
N SER A 18 3.90 -6.79 4.68
CA SER A 18 3.27 -7.85 5.47
C SER A 18 1.76 -7.61 5.62
N VAL A 19 1.06 -8.54 6.26
CA VAL A 19 -0.35 -8.33 6.65
C VAL A 19 -0.47 -7.13 7.59
N ASP A 20 0.42 -7.00 8.58
CA ASP A 20 0.43 -5.86 9.51
C ASP A 20 0.65 -4.51 8.83
N ASP A 21 1.51 -4.45 7.81
CA ASP A 21 1.71 -3.24 7.01
C ASP A 21 0.40 -2.84 6.29
N VAL A 22 -0.31 -3.83 5.72
CA VAL A 22 -1.60 -3.62 5.06
C VAL A 22 -2.67 -3.15 6.06
N LEU A 23 -2.75 -3.77 7.24
CA LEU A 23 -3.68 -3.39 8.30
C LEU A 23 -3.40 -1.97 8.82
N HIS A 24 -2.13 -1.61 9.02
CA HIS A 24 -1.73 -0.26 9.36
C HIS A 24 -2.12 0.75 8.28
N TRP A 25 -1.93 0.41 7.01
CA TRP A 25 -2.35 1.25 5.90
C TRP A 25 -3.87 1.43 5.84
N LEU A 26 -4.63 0.35 6.00
CA LEU A 26 -6.10 0.35 6.04
C LEU A 26 -6.59 1.33 7.10
N ARG A 27 -6.09 1.20 8.34
CA ARG A 27 -6.43 2.10 9.45
C ARG A 27 -6.06 3.55 9.18
N LYS A 28 -4.84 3.79 8.69
CA LYS A 28 -4.28 5.15 8.52
C LYS A 28 -4.86 5.91 7.33
N HIS A 29 -5.15 5.23 6.22
CA HIS A 29 -5.44 5.88 4.94
C HIS A 29 -6.89 5.70 4.45
N ILE A 30 -7.58 4.66 4.93
CA ILE A 30 -9.01 4.46 4.67
C ILE A 30 -9.82 4.96 5.88
N GLY A 31 -9.37 4.64 7.09
CA GLY A 31 -9.94 5.12 8.35
C GLY A 31 -10.27 4.00 9.33
N GLU A 32 -10.48 4.37 10.59
CA GLU A 32 -10.74 3.44 11.70
C GLU A 32 -11.99 2.57 11.45
N GLY A 33 -13.07 3.16 10.92
CA GLY A 33 -14.30 2.42 10.64
C GLY A 33 -14.12 1.28 9.64
N TYR A 34 -13.30 1.48 8.60
CA TYR A 34 -12.97 0.42 7.64
C TYR A 34 -12.02 -0.62 8.24
N TYR A 35 -11.10 -0.20 9.10
CA TYR A 35 -10.24 -1.12 9.83
C TYR A 35 -11.05 -2.02 10.77
N ILE A 36 -12.02 -1.48 11.51
CA ILE A 36 -12.90 -2.28 12.37
C ILE A 36 -13.77 -3.22 11.52
N ALA A 37 -14.34 -2.73 10.41
CA ALA A 37 -15.24 -3.52 9.56
C ALA A 37 -14.53 -4.65 8.79
N TYR A 38 -13.31 -4.42 8.32
CA TYR A 38 -12.63 -5.31 7.36
C TYR A 38 -11.24 -5.76 7.79
N GLY A 39 -10.67 -5.23 8.87
CA GLY A 39 -9.33 -5.58 9.34
C GLY A 39 -9.21 -7.07 9.65
N ASN A 40 -10.21 -7.66 10.32
CA ASN A 40 -10.20 -9.09 10.59
C ASN A 40 -10.29 -9.92 9.30
N THR A 41 -11.16 -9.54 8.35
CA THR A 41 -11.23 -10.18 7.03
C THR A 41 -9.90 -10.13 6.28
N PHE A 42 -9.22 -8.98 6.28
CA PHE A 42 -7.89 -8.83 5.66
C PHE A 42 -6.84 -9.72 6.34
N LYS A 43 -6.94 -9.89 7.67
CA LYS A 43 -6.05 -10.75 8.45
C LYS A 43 -6.30 -12.24 8.15
N GLU A 44 -7.56 -12.67 8.16
CA GLU A 44 -7.97 -14.06 7.88
C GLU A 44 -7.59 -14.51 6.48
N HIS A 45 -7.76 -13.64 5.48
CA HIS A 45 -7.33 -13.90 4.12
C HIS A 45 -5.82 -13.68 3.88
N ALA A 46 -5.05 -13.38 4.93
CA ALA A 46 -3.62 -13.13 4.88
C ALA A 46 -3.22 -12.13 3.76
N ILE A 47 -3.94 -11.01 3.68
CA ILE A 47 -3.73 -10.00 2.64
C ILE A 47 -2.40 -9.29 2.85
N THR A 48 -1.36 -9.78 2.17
CA THR A 48 -0.06 -9.13 2.04
C THR A 48 -0.08 -8.10 0.91
N GLY A 49 0.95 -7.26 0.79
CA GLY A 49 1.01 -6.27 -0.29
C GLY A 49 1.08 -6.87 -1.70
N ARG A 50 1.61 -8.10 -1.85
CA ARG A 50 1.53 -8.86 -3.12
C ARG A 50 0.08 -9.18 -3.50
N THR A 51 -0.72 -9.63 -2.53
CA THR A 51 -2.14 -9.88 -2.72
C THR A 51 -2.90 -8.57 -2.96
N LEU A 52 -2.56 -7.51 -2.22
CA LEU A 52 -3.17 -6.18 -2.35
C LEU A 52 -2.90 -5.56 -3.74
N LYS A 53 -1.71 -5.75 -4.32
CA LYS A 53 -1.38 -5.33 -5.70
C LYS A 53 -2.34 -5.96 -6.74
N ARG A 54 -2.76 -7.20 -6.52
CA ARG A 54 -3.64 -7.95 -7.42
C ARG A 54 -5.13 -7.81 -7.07
N LEU A 55 -5.45 -7.20 -5.93
CA LEU A 55 -6.81 -7.10 -5.43
C LEU A 55 -7.67 -6.21 -6.34
N ASN A 56 -8.87 -6.70 -6.64
CA ASN A 56 -9.89 -6.10 -7.49
C ASN A 56 -11.28 -6.32 -6.86
N GLU A 57 -12.34 -5.83 -7.52
CA GLU A 57 -13.69 -5.94 -6.96
C GLU A 57 -14.12 -7.38 -6.69
N SER A 58 -13.84 -8.31 -7.60
CA SER A 58 -14.22 -9.72 -7.41
C SER A 58 -13.49 -10.34 -6.21
N GLY A 59 -12.24 -9.96 -5.96
CA GLY A 59 -11.52 -10.32 -4.73
C GLY A 59 -12.20 -9.79 -3.47
N LEU A 60 -12.67 -8.54 -3.46
CA LEU A 60 -13.40 -7.97 -2.31
C LEU A 60 -14.74 -8.68 -2.07
N ILE A 61 -15.47 -9.00 -3.13
CA ILE A 61 -16.74 -9.75 -3.05
C ILE A 61 -16.50 -11.14 -2.47
N ARG A 62 -15.46 -11.85 -2.93
CA ARG A 62 -15.09 -13.17 -2.42
C ARG A 62 -14.65 -13.17 -0.95
N MET A 63 -14.12 -12.05 -0.47
CA MET A 63 -13.83 -11.83 0.96
C MET A 63 -15.07 -11.42 1.78
N GLY A 64 -16.26 -11.40 1.16
CA GLY A 64 -17.52 -11.11 1.86
C GLY A 64 -17.90 -9.63 1.94
N MET A 65 -17.21 -8.72 1.23
CA MET A 65 -17.57 -7.30 1.22
C MET A 65 -18.79 -7.01 0.35
N LYS A 66 -19.98 -7.08 0.96
CA LYS A 66 -21.26 -6.90 0.26
C LYS A 66 -21.58 -5.44 -0.08
N ASN A 67 -21.16 -4.49 0.75
CA ASN A 67 -21.44 -3.07 0.53
C ASN A 67 -20.65 -2.52 -0.67
N ARG A 68 -21.38 -2.12 -1.72
CA ARG A 68 -20.78 -1.59 -2.96
C ARG A 68 -20.00 -0.30 -2.73
N GLN A 69 -20.52 0.63 -1.93
CA GLN A 69 -19.83 1.89 -1.66
C GLN A 69 -18.48 1.64 -0.99
N HIS A 70 -18.45 0.74 0.00
CA HIS A 70 -17.22 0.36 0.67
C HIS A 70 -16.20 -0.27 -0.29
N ARG A 71 -16.66 -1.12 -1.22
CA ARG A 71 -15.77 -1.68 -2.26
C ARG A 71 -15.20 -0.59 -3.16
N VAL A 72 -16.02 0.34 -3.63
CA VAL A 72 -15.59 1.43 -4.51
C VAL A 72 -14.56 2.32 -3.81
N ASP A 73 -14.84 2.75 -2.59
CA ASP A 73 -13.96 3.61 -1.80
C ASP A 73 -12.60 2.94 -1.54
N LEU A 74 -12.64 1.66 -1.14
CA LEU A 74 -11.45 0.87 -0.88
C LEU A 74 -10.61 0.66 -2.14
N LEU A 75 -11.23 0.30 -3.26
CA LEU A 75 -10.54 0.12 -4.54
C LEU A 75 -9.90 1.42 -5.04
N ALA A 76 -10.58 2.56 -4.91
CA ALA A 76 -10.02 3.85 -5.28
C ALA A 76 -8.73 4.15 -4.51
N LYS A 77 -8.74 3.91 -3.19
CA LYS A 77 -7.56 4.11 -2.33
C LYS A 77 -6.45 3.09 -2.61
N ILE A 78 -6.80 1.84 -2.87
CA ILE A 78 -5.85 0.80 -3.30
C ILE A 78 -5.17 1.21 -4.62
N SER A 79 -5.91 1.73 -5.59
CA SER A 79 -5.35 2.19 -6.87
C SER A 79 -4.34 3.31 -6.70
N VAL A 80 -4.66 4.30 -5.85
CA VAL A 80 -3.71 5.37 -5.51
C VAL A 80 -2.45 4.80 -4.84
N LEU A 81 -2.59 3.83 -3.93
CA LEU A 81 -1.45 3.17 -3.29
C LEU A 81 -0.55 2.45 -4.31
N LYS A 82 -1.15 1.72 -5.27
CA LYS A 82 -0.41 1.01 -6.32
C LYS A 82 0.44 1.99 -7.14
N ILE A 83 -0.16 3.07 -7.62
CA ILE A 83 0.54 4.10 -8.40
C ILE A 83 1.70 4.70 -7.60
N LYS A 84 1.48 5.04 -6.32
CA LYS A 84 2.53 5.56 -5.45
C LYS A 84 3.68 4.57 -5.25
N SER A 85 3.36 3.29 -5.07
CA SER A 85 4.38 2.25 -4.96
C SER A 85 5.16 2.08 -6.25
N ASP A 86 4.48 2.11 -7.40
CA ASP A 86 5.11 1.92 -8.70
C ASP A 86 6.03 3.10 -9.05
N VAL A 87 5.65 4.34 -8.71
CA VAL A 87 6.55 5.50 -8.82
C VAL A 87 7.82 5.33 -7.99
N VAL A 88 7.69 4.88 -6.73
CA VAL A 88 8.85 4.65 -5.86
C VAL A 88 9.74 3.53 -6.41
N GLU A 89 9.14 2.47 -6.95
CA GLU A 89 9.86 1.35 -7.57
C GLU A 89 10.60 1.80 -8.84
N LEU A 90 9.95 2.58 -9.71
CA LEU A 90 10.56 3.16 -10.91
C LEU A 90 11.71 4.13 -10.58
N GLN A 91 11.56 4.98 -9.56
CA GLN A 91 12.65 5.86 -9.10
C GLN A 91 13.85 5.09 -8.55
N SER A 92 13.67 3.85 -8.10
CA SER A 92 14.76 3.02 -7.59
C SER A 92 15.56 2.32 -8.70
N VAL A 93 14.96 2.10 -9.87
CA VAL A 93 15.60 1.42 -11.01
C VAL A 93 16.26 2.37 -12.00
N VAL A 94 15.87 3.65 -12.01
CA VAL A 94 16.58 4.68 -12.78
C VAL A 94 17.84 5.05 -12.01
N PRO A 95 19.06 4.70 -12.50
CA PRO A 95 20.27 5.24 -11.91
C PRO A 95 20.21 6.74 -12.17
N THR A 96 20.12 7.55 -11.11
CA THR A 96 20.46 8.96 -11.23
C THR A 96 21.95 9.00 -11.51
N SER A 97 22.33 9.03 -12.79
CA SER A 97 23.68 9.27 -13.26
C SER A 97 24.09 10.68 -12.86
N SER A 98 24.42 10.87 -11.59
CA SER A 98 25.12 12.05 -11.11
C SER A 98 26.62 11.83 -11.31
N SER A 99 27.14 12.64 -12.25
CA SER A 99 28.50 13.20 -12.29
C SER A 99 29.61 12.32 -12.86
N THR A 100 29.80 12.41 -14.19
CA THR A 100 31.16 12.38 -14.77
C THR A 100 31.61 13.82 -14.92
N SER A 101 32.36 14.31 -13.93
CA SER A 101 33.24 15.47 -14.09
C SER A 101 34.63 14.94 -14.38
N THR A 102 35.14 15.14 -15.60
CA THR A 102 36.55 15.38 -15.87
C THR A 102 36.68 16.06 -17.22
#